data_AF-A0A7V9RH48-F1
#
_entry.id   AF-A0A7V9RH48-F1
#
_cell.length_a   1.000
_cell.length_b   1.000
_cell.length_c   1.000
_cell.angle_alpha   90.00
_cell.angle_beta   90.00
_cell.angle_gamma   90.00
#
_symmetry.space_group_name_H-M   'P 1'
#
loop_
_entity.id
_entity.type
_entity.pdbx_description
1 polymer ?
#
loop_
_entity_poly.entity_id
_entity_poly.type
_entity_poly.pdbx_seq_one_letter_code
_entity_poly.pdbx_strand_id
1 'polypeptide(L)'
;YLLTPYGDFLVGVTSRAYGDATVACGEGGIYGRPDLLVDQIEAAAGVPVLRGPEPLLVEPIVAIRGDAGESIVDPNDPKAGTSHNFTITTQPMKGQAAVSPEGILRVCVNADATPGDTEAVVVTVTDKADPMRAIAKRFVVSVAANEPADGTCDPTAFGETEGGGCCDSGGQGAGGSALLALLGLVALNRRRRR
;
A
#
# COMPACT_ATOMS: atom_id res chain seq x y z
N TYR A 1 10.01 -18.38 -24.00
CA TYR A 1 9.34 -17.08 -23.81
C TYR A 1 7.85 -17.25 -23.99
N LEU A 2 7.03 -16.61 -23.14
CA LEU A 2 5.59 -16.49 -23.25
C LEU A 2 5.31 -15.12 -23.88
N LEU A 3 4.70 -15.14 -25.05
CA LEU A 3 4.22 -13.93 -25.70
C LEU A 3 2.91 -13.53 -25.04
N THR A 4 2.84 -12.33 -24.50
CA THR A 4 1.62 -11.79 -23.90
C THR A 4 1.28 -10.44 -24.55
N PRO A 5 0.03 -9.96 -24.47
CA PRO A 5 -0.31 -8.60 -24.87
C PRO A 5 0.48 -7.51 -24.13
N TYR A 6 1.19 -7.86 -23.06
CA TYR A 6 1.98 -6.97 -22.21
C TYR A 6 3.50 -7.07 -22.45
N GLY A 7 3.93 -7.91 -23.41
CA GLY A 7 5.35 -8.12 -23.75
C GLY A 7 5.78 -9.60 -23.77
N ASP A 8 7.05 -9.80 -24.08
CA ASP A 8 7.70 -11.11 -24.21
C ASP A 8 8.42 -11.47 -22.92
N PHE A 9 7.96 -12.51 -22.22
CA PHE A 9 8.48 -12.88 -20.90
C PHE A 9 9.15 -14.25 -20.89
N LEU A 10 10.29 -14.41 -20.22
CA LEU A 10 10.90 -15.72 -20.02
C LEU A 10 10.18 -16.48 -18.88
N VAL A 11 9.33 -17.46 -19.21
CA VAL A 11 8.58 -18.29 -18.25
C VAL A 11 9.30 -19.57 -17.79
N GLY A 12 10.63 -19.61 -17.92
CA GLY A 12 11.48 -20.69 -17.42
C GLY A 12 11.88 -21.74 -18.46
N VAL A 13 13.04 -22.38 -18.21
CA VAL A 13 13.54 -23.54 -18.97
C VAL A 13 14.30 -24.44 -17.99
N THR A 14 13.74 -25.61 -17.63
CA THR A 14 14.47 -26.89 -17.54
C THR A 14 13.46 -28.04 -17.49
N SER A 15 13.69 -29.09 -18.28
CA SER A 15 13.14 -30.43 -18.04
C SER A 15 14.18 -31.17 -17.19
N ARG A 16 13.79 -31.65 -16.00
CA ARG A 16 14.54 -32.70 -15.31
C ARG A 16 13.66 -33.93 -15.27
N ALA A 17 14.11 -34.99 -15.93
CA ALA A 17 13.52 -36.31 -15.80
C ALA A 17 13.45 -36.71 -14.31
N TYR A 18 12.37 -37.37 -13.89
CA TYR A 18 12.32 -37.99 -12.56
C TYR A 18 13.45 -39.03 -12.42
N GLY A 19 13.86 -39.34 -11.19
CA GLY A 19 14.97 -40.28 -10.94
C GLY A 19 14.72 -41.70 -11.46
N ASP A 20 13.47 -42.03 -11.74
CA ASP A 20 12.97 -43.29 -12.28
C ASP A 20 12.51 -43.19 -13.74
N ALA A 21 12.88 -42.11 -14.44
CA ALA A 21 12.39 -41.90 -15.80
C ALA A 21 12.87 -43.00 -16.76
N THR A 22 11.93 -43.58 -17.51
CA THR A 22 12.16 -44.61 -18.52
C THR A 22 12.63 -44.01 -19.86
N VAL A 23 12.42 -42.70 -20.06
CA VAL A 23 12.87 -41.94 -21.23
C VAL A 23 13.86 -40.87 -20.79
N ALA A 24 15.06 -40.85 -21.38
CA ALA A 24 16.06 -39.81 -21.12
C ALA A 24 15.48 -38.42 -21.44
N CYS A 25 15.53 -37.50 -20.47
CA CYS A 25 14.90 -36.17 -20.53
C CYS A 25 13.35 -36.18 -20.67
N GLY A 26 12.70 -37.34 -20.52
CA GLY A 26 11.25 -37.50 -20.49
C GLY A 26 10.71 -37.62 -19.07
N GLU A 27 9.38 -37.57 -18.98
CA GLU A 27 8.61 -37.85 -17.75
C GLU A 27 8.77 -36.84 -16.61
N GLY A 28 9.73 -35.92 -16.66
CA GLY A 28 9.87 -34.81 -15.71
C GLY A 28 8.78 -33.74 -15.83
N GLY A 29 8.23 -33.29 -14.69
CA GLY A 29 7.37 -32.10 -14.65
C GLY A 29 8.17 -30.81 -14.84
N ILE A 30 7.69 -29.91 -15.72
CA ILE A 30 8.23 -28.56 -15.85
C ILE A 30 7.73 -27.74 -14.65
N TYR A 31 8.54 -27.65 -13.60
CA TYR A 31 8.30 -26.71 -12.51
C TYR A 31 9.07 -25.43 -12.78
N GLY A 32 8.39 -24.47 -13.38
CA GLY A 32 8.91 -23.12 -13.54
C GLY A 32 8.94 -22.41 -12.19
N ARG A 33 10.08 -22.43 -11.51
CA ARG A 33 10.47 -21.39 -10.55
C ARG A 33 11.49 -20.46 -11.22
N PRO A 34 11.09 -19.64 -12.22
CA PRO A 34 12.00 -18.70 -12.83
C PRO A 34 12.67 -17.81 -11.78
N ASP A 35 11.98 -17.47 -10.70
CA ASP A 35 12.53 -16.71 -9.57
C ASP A 35 13.79 -17.35 -8.94
N LEU A 36 13.94 -18.68 -8.96
CA LEU A 36 15.12 -19.36 -8.41
C LEU A 36 16.26 -19.55 -9.43
N LEU A 37 15.99 -19.33 -10.72
CA LEU A 37 16.92 -19.62 -11.81
C LEU A 37 17.32 -18.38 -12.61
N VAL A 38 16.54 -17.30 -12.57
CA VAL A 38 16.81 -16.07 -13.33
C VAL A 38 18.19 -15.52 -12.99
N ASP A 39 18.54 -15.40 -11.72
CA ASP A 39 19.86 -14.87 -11.33
C ASP A 39 21.01 -15.75 -11.85
N GLN A 40 20.82 -17.08 -11.90
CA GLN A 40 21.81 -18.01 -12.47
C GLN A 40 21.90 -17.88 -14.00
N ILE A 41 20.75 -17.71 -14.67
CA ILE A 41 20.68 -17.49 -16.11
C ILE A 41 21.38 -16.18 -16.47
N GLU A 42 21.12 -15.09 -15.73
CA GLU A 42 21.74 -13.79 -15.94
C GLU A 42 23.25 -13.85 -15.72
N ALA A 43 23.69 -14.54 -14.66
CA ALA A 43 25.12 -14.75 -14.39
C ALA A 43 25.83 -15.56 -15.48
N ALA A 44 25.17 -16.59 -16.04
CA ALA A 44 25.74 -17.43 -17.10
C ALA A 44 25.70 -16.74 -18.48
N ALA A 45 24.62 -16.01 -18.78
CA ALA A 45 24.43 -15.34 -20.06
C ALA A 45 25.14 -13.99 -20.14
N GLY A 46 25.52 -13.39 -18.99
CA GLY A 46 26.12 -12.06 -18.92
C GLY A 46 25.16 -10.92 -19.32
N VAL A 47 23.86 -11.21 -19.44
CA VAL A 47 22.81 -10.25 -19.80
C VAL A 47 21.61 -10.43 -18.88
N PRO A 48 21.00 -9.32 -18.40
CA PRO A 48 19.81 -9.38 -17.57
C PRO A 48 18.59 -9.87 -18.38
N VAL A 49 17.72 -10.63 -17.74
CA VAL A 49 16.42 -11.01 -18.30
C VAL A 49 15.48 -9.82 -18.18
N LEU A 50 14.73 -9.53 -19.24
CA LEU A 50 13.69 -8.50 -19.17
C LEU A 50 12.62 -8.93 -18.16
N ARG A 51 12.51 -8.16 -17.06
CA ARG A 51 11.47 -8.33 -16.04
C ARG A 51 10.27 -7.48 -16.41
N GLY A 52 9.08 -7.97 -16.06
CA GLY A 52 7.88 -7.15 -16.13
C GLY A 52 7.97 -5.96 -15.18
N PRO A 53 7.11 -4.95 -15.37
CA PRO A 53 7.03 -3.87 -14.41
C PRO A 53 6.61 -4.44 -13.04
N GLU A 54 7.25 -3.93 -11.99
CA GLU A 54 6.95 -4.28 -10.61
C GLU A 54 6.43 -3.06 -9.87
N PRO A 55 5.65 -3.23 -8.78
CA PRO A 55 5.27 -2.14 -7.91
C PRO A 55 6.49 -1.42 -7.34
N LEU A 56 6.42 -0.10 -7.31
CA LEU A 56 7.47 0.80 -6.82
C LEU A 56 6.88 1.78 -5.81
N LEU A 57 7.76 2.43 -5.04
CA LEU A 57 7.39 3.62 -4.31
C LEU A 57 7.68 4.83 -5.18
N VAL A 58 6.76 5.80 -5.21
CA VAL A 58 6.99 7.07 -5.91
C VAL A 58 8.22 7.77 -5.35
N GLU A 59 8.36 7.78 -4.03
CA GLU A 59 9.56 8.25 -3.32
C GLU A 59 10.04 7.23 -2.28
N PRO A 60 11.35 7.09 -2.02
CA PRO A 60 11.84 6.25 -0.93
C PRO A 60 11.30 6.71 0.43
N ILE A 61 10.89 5.77 1.28
CA ILE A 61 10.44 6.09 2.65
C ILE A 61 11.64 6.23 3.58
N VAL A 62 11.73 7.39 4.22
CA VAL A 62 12.61 7.64 5.35
C VAL A 62 11.73 7.93 6.56
N ALA A 63 11.78 7.07 7.57
CA ALA A 63 11.02 7.23 8.80
C ALA A 63 11.92 7.72 9.94
N ILE A 64 11.44 8.70 10.71
CA ILE A 64 12.09 9.10 11.95
C ILE A 64 11.69 8.11 13.04
N ARG A 65 12.64 7.69 13.88
CA ARG A 65 12.34 6.81 15.02
C ARG A 65 11.29 7.45 15.94
N GLY A 66 10.24 6.71 16.28
CA GLY A 66 9.07 7.22 17.01
C GLY A 66 8.03 7.92 16.13
N ASP A 67 8.26 8.07 14.83
CA ASP A 67 7.38 8.75 13.88
C ASP A 67 7.15 7.90 12.61
N ALA A 68 6.43 8.45 11.64
CA ALA A 68 6.15 7.83 10.35
C ALA A 68 7.04 8.38 9.23
N GLY A 69 7.28 7.52 8.24
CA GLY A 69 7.52 7.94 6.87
C GLY A 69 6.37 7.51 5.97
N GLU A 70 6.13 8.24 4.89
CA GLU A 70 5.06 7.96 3.93
C GLU A 70 5.57 7.97 2.49
N SER A 71 4.92 7.17 1.64
CA SER A 71 5.06 7.25 0.18
C SER A 71 3.84 6.61 -0.48
N ILE A 72 3.73 6.78 -1.79
CA ILE A 72 2.66 6.16 -2.59
C ILE A 72 3.23 4.90 -3.26
N VAL A 73 2.50 3.79 -3.14
CA VAL A 73 2.77 2.57 -3.90
C VAL A 73 2.20 2.75 -5.30
N ASP A 74 3.07 2.88 -6.28
CA ASP A 74 2.72 2.80 -7.70
C ASP A 74 2.69 1.32 -8.12
N PRO A 75 1.53 0.77 -8.53
CA PRO A 75 1.43 -0.59 -9.06
C PRO A 75 2.28 -0.84 -10.30
N ASN A 76 2.59 0.21 -11.07
CA ASN A 76 3.29 0.15 -12.35
C ASN A 76 2.62 -0.83 -13.34
N ASP A 77 1.28 -0.82 -13.38
CA ASP A 77 0.51 -1.71 -14.24
C ASP A 77 0.54 -1.19 -15.69
N PRO A 78 1.03 -1.98 -16.68
CA PRO A 78 1.10 -1.53 -18.07
C PRO A 78 -0.29 -1.35 -18.72
N LYS A 79 -1.36 -1.86 -18.08
CA LYS A 79 -2.72 -1.67 -18.54
C LYS A 79 -3.27 -0.34 -18.01
N ALA A 80 -3.45 0.62 -18.91
CA ALA A 80 -4.02 1.92 -18.58
C ALA A 80 -5.43 1.80 -17.95
N GLY A 81 -5.69 2.62 -16.93
CA GLY A 81 -7.01 2.74 -16.29
C GLY A 81 -7.40 1.56 -15.39
N THR A 82 -6.44 0.72 -14.98
CA THR A 82 -6.70 -0.28 -13.94
C THR A 82 -6.74 0.34 -12.56
N SER A 83 -7.34 -0.40 -11.63
CA SER A 83 -7.39 -0.03 -10.21
C SER A 83 -6.98 -1.23 -9.39
N HIS A 84 -6.39 -0.98 -8.22
CA HIS A 84 -5.75 -2.02 -7.42
C HIS A 84 -6.22 -1.98 -5.98
N ASN A 85 -6.10 -3.12 -5.31
CA ASN A 85 -6.19 -3.26 -3.87
C ASN A 85 -4.78 -3.46 -3.31
N PHE A 86 -4.52 -2.86 -2.15
CA PHE A 86 -3.26 -2.96 -1.44
C PHE A 86 -3.49 -3.67 -0.11
N THR A 87 -2.62 -4.61 0.24
CA THR A 87 -2.71 -5.32 1.52
C THR A 87 -1.31 -5.55 2.06
N ILE A 88 -1.07 -5.20 3.32
CA ILE A 88 0.19 -5.52 3.98
C ILE A 88 0.14 -6.97 4.45
N THR A 89 1.11 -7.77 3.99
CA THR A 89 1.25 -9.19 4.36
C THR A 89 2.41 -9.43 5.32
N THR A 90 3.35 -8.49 5.43
CA THR A 90 4.43 -8.53 6.43
C THR A 90 4.69 -7.14 6.95
N GLN A 91 4.60 -6.99 8.28
CA GLN A 91 4.88 -5.76 9.00
C GLN A 91 6.41 -5.55 9.18
N PRO A 92 6.87 -4.30 9.38
CA PRO A 92 8.21 -4.01 9.86
C PRO A 92 8.56 -4.78 11.15
N MET A 93 9.85 -5.05 11.38
CA MET A 93 10.30 -5.72 12.59
C MET A 93 10.22 -4.80 13.81
N LYS A 94 10.59 -3.53 13.66
CA LYS A 94 10.55 -2.50 14.70
C LYS A 94 9.57 -1.39 14.37
N GLY A 95 8.33 -1.76 14.10
CA GLY A 95 7.34 -0.77 13.70
C GLY A 95 6.00 -1.36 13.31
N GLN A 96 5.17 -0.50 12.72
CA GLN A 96 3.88 -0.86 12.14
C GLN A 96 3.68 -0.06 10.87
N ALA A 97 2.94 -0.64 9.93
CA ALA A 97 2.60 -0.01 8.68
C ALA A 97 1.12 -0.21 8.37
N ALA A 98 0.54 0.78 7.69
CA ALA A 98 -0.76 0.67 7.05
C ALA A 98 -0.66 1.16 5.61
N VAL A 99 -1.57 0.69 4.76
CA VAL A 99 -1.73 1.17 3.39
C VAL A 99 -3.17 1.61 3.16
N SER A 100 -3.37 2.79 2.59
CA SER A 100 -4.70 3.33 2.29
C SER A 100 -5.29 2.67 1.03
N PRO A 101 -6.60 2.80 0.78
CA PRO A 101 -7.23 2.36 -0.47
C PRO A 101 -6.64 3.02 -1.73
N GLU A 102 -6.07 4.21 -1.59
CA GLU A 102 -5.39 4.99 -2.64
C GLU A 102 -3.93 4.58 -2.83
N GLY A 103 -3.41 3.64 -2.02
CA GLY A 103 -2.04 3.15 -2.12
C GLY A 103 -1.01 3.97 -1.33
N ILE A 104 -1.45 4.88 -0.44
CA ILE A 104 -0.54 5.59 0.45
C ILE A 104 -0.06 4.60 1.51
N LEU A 105 1.25 4.32 1.53
CA LEU A 105 1.91 3.47 2.51
C LEU A 105 2.53 4.36 3.60
N ARG A 106 2.02 4.24 4.82
CA ARG A 106 2.54 4.90 6.01
C ARG A 106 3.23 3.87 6.90
N VAL A 107 4.48 4.15 7.28
CA VAL A 107 5.31 3.25 8.09
C VAL A 107 5.82 3.96 9.33
N CYS A 108 5.30 3.56 10.48
CA CYS A 108 5.78 3.94 11.79
C CYS A 108 6.97 3.09 12.20
N VAL A 109 8.04 3.72 12.68
CA VAL A 109 9.20 3.03 13.26
C VAL A 109 9.25 3.31 14.76
N ASN A 110 9.50 2.28 15.57
CA ASN A 110 9.55 2.40 17.02
C ASN A 110 10.69 3.35 17.46
N ALA A 111 10.50 4.02 18.60
CA ALA A 111 11.49 4.95 19.14
C ALA A 111 12.83 4.27 19.51
N ASP A 112 12.85 2.96 19.74
CA ASP A 112 14.05 2.16 20.05
C ASP A 112 14.81 1.65 18.81
N ALA A 113 14.35 1.97 17.59
CA ALA A 113 15.06 1.64 16.37
C ALA A 113 16.41 2.36 16.29
N THR A 114 17.39 1.71 15.66
CA THR A 114 18.73 2.27 15.48
C THR A 114 18.75 3.18 14.25
N PRO A 115 19.20 4.43 14.36
CA PRO A 115 19.52 5.24 13.21
C PRO A 115 20.44 4.53 12.20
N GLY A 116 20.10 4.60 10.91
CA GLY A 116 20.86 3.94 9.84
C GLY A 116 20.50 2.47 9.62
N ASP A 117 19.69 1.85 10.49
CA ASP A 117 19.08 0.55 10.19
C ASP A 117 18.03 0.68 9.08
N THR A 118 17.64 -0.47 8.53
CA THR A 118 16.54 -0.56 7.58
C THR A 118 15.46 -1.49 8.10
N GLU A 119 14.22 -1.08 7.89
CA GLU A 119 13.02 -1.87 8.11
C GLU A 119 12.44 -2.33 6.78
N ALA A 120 11.57 -3.33 6.81
CA ALA A 120 10.93 -3.80 5.59
C ALA A 120 9.46 -4.13 5.80
N VAL A 121 8.65 -3.76 4.81
CA VAL A 121 7.23 -4.05 4.74
C VAL A 121 6.95 -4.77 3.43
N VAL A 122 6.09 -5.79 3.47
CA VAL A 122 5.65 -6.49 2.25
C VAL A 122 4.21 -6.10 1.98
N VAL A 123 3.99 -5.51 0.80
CA VAL A 123 2.69 -5.12 0.29
C VAL A 123 2.32 -6.02 -0.89
N THR A 124 1.16 -6.63 -0.82
CA THR A 124 0.53 -7.33 -1.93
C THR A 124 -0.37 -6.36 -2.68
N VAL A 125 -0.07 -6.14 -3.96
CA VAL A 125 -0.87 -5.36 -4.90
C VAL A 125 -1.69 -6.34 -5.74
N THR A 126 -3.00 -6.15 -5.78
CA THR A 126 -3.93 -7.03 -6.52
C THR A 126 -4.77 -6.22 -7.50
N ASP A 127 -4.87 -6.67 -8.75
CA ASP A 127 -5.79 -6.08 -9.74
C ASP A 127 -7.24 -6.24 -9.26
N LYS A 128 -8.00 -5.14 -9.17
CA LYS A 128 -9.41 -5.18 -8.75
C LYS A 128 -10.29 -5.96 -9.73
N ALA A 129 -9.91 -6.04 -11.01
CA ALA A 129 -10.67 -6.76 -12.03
C ALA A 129 -10.36 -8.26 -12.05
N ASP A 130 -9.24 -8.70 -11.48
CA ASP A 130 -8.83 -10.10 -11.47
C ASP A 130 -8.02 -10.44 -10.20
N PRO A 131 -8.63 -11.07 -9.19
CA PRO A 131 -7.97 -11.37 -7.91
C PRO A 131 -6.83 -12.38 -8.02
N MET A 132 -6.71 -13.08 -9.16
CA MET A 132 -5.57 -13.99 -9.41
C MET A 132 -4.32 -13.23 -9.84
N ARG A 133 -4.44 -11.94 -10.18
CA ARG A 133 -3.31 -11.06 -10.54
C ARG A 133 -2.87 -10.28 -9.31
N ALA A 134 -2.06 -10.96 -8.50
CA ALA A 134 -1.48 -10.38 -7.30
C ALA A 134 0.04 -10.50 -7.31
N ILE A 135 0.73 -9.44 -6.89
CA ILE A 135 2.19 -9.41 -6.74
C ILE A 135 2.50 -8.91 -5.33
N ALA A 136 3.32 -9.67 -4.59
CA ALA A 136 3.87 -9.24 -3.31
C ALA A 136 5.23 -8.55 -3.54
N LYS A 137 5.35 -7.31 -3.09
CA LYS A 137 6.59 -6.53 -3.18
C LYS A 137 7.09 -6.17 -1.79
N ARG A 138 8.38 -6.41 -1.55
CA ARG A 138 9.08 -5.97 -0.35
C ARG A 138 9.62 -4.56 -0.57
N PHE A 139 9.18 -3.61 0.25
CA PHE A 139 9.70 -2.25 0.31
C PHE A 139 10.62 -2.08 1.50
N VAL A 140 11.73 -1.35 1.30
CA VAL A 140 12.71 -1.05 2.33
C VAL A 140 12.50 0.37 2.82
N VAL A 141 12.56 0.56 4.13
CA VAL A 141 12.38 1.83 4.82
C VAL A 141 13.65 2.15 5.59
N SER A 142 14.19 3.35 5.39
CA SER A 142 15.40 3.80 6.09
C SER A 142 15.04 4.51 7.40
N VAL A 143 15.75 4.20 8.48
CA VAL A 143 15.56 4.86 9.78
C VAL A 143 16.48 6.08 9.90
N ALA A 144 15.90 7.27 10.03
CA ALA A 144 16.65 8.52 10.16
C ALA A 144 17.30 8.68 11.54
N ALA A 145 18.39 9.46 11.58
CA ALA A 145 19.17 9.76 12.80
C ALA A 145 18.66 10.95 13.62
N ASN A 146 17.52 11.52 13.25
CA ASN A 146 16.94 12.65 13.97
C ASN A 146 16.51 12.22 15.39
N GLU A 147 16.36 13.21 16.27
CA GLU A 147 15.83 12.99 17.62
C GLU A 147 14.48 12.25 17.54
N PRO A 148 14.23 11.27 18.43
CA PRO A 148 12.99 10.54 18.42
C PRO A 148 11.82 11.50 18.57
N ALA A 149 10.74 11.28 17.81
CA ALA A 149 9.50 11.96 18.12
C ALA A 149 8.97 11.45 19.46
N ASP A 150 8.55 12.36 20.33
CA ASP A 150 8.01 12.05 21.67
C ASP A 150 6.58 11.45 21.62
N GLY A 151 6.08 11.15 20.42
CA GLY A 151 4.71 10.71 20.17
C GLY A 151 4.59 9.20 19.92
N THR A 152 3.40 8.67 20.14
CA THR A 152 3.01 7.38 19.59
C THR A 152 2.64 7.56 18.12
N CYS A 153 3.37 6.92 17.21
CA CYS A 153 3.06 6.94 15.79
C CYS A 153 1.81 6.09 15.49
N ASP A 154 0.81 6.70 14.86
CA ASP A 154 -0.37 6.00 14.32
C ASP A 154 -0.14 5.66 12.83
N PRO A 155 -0.05 4.38 12.45
CA PRO A 155 0.16 3.98 11.06
C PRO A 155 -1.07 4.23 10.17
N THR A 156 -2.24 4.47 10.75
CA THR A 156 -3.51 4.72 10.02
C THR A 156 -3.85 6.19 9.87
N ALA A 157 -3.05 7.08 10.46
CA ALA A 157 -3.19 8.53 10.33
C ALA A 157 -2.66 9.02 8.97
N PHE A 158 -3.25 8.52 7.87
CA PHE A 158 -3.06 9.10 6.56
C PHE A 158 -3.58 10.52 6.61
N GLY A 159 -2.76 11.49 6.21
CA GLY A 159 -3.11 12.89 6.32
C GLY A 159 -4.51 13.16 5.77
N GLU A 160 -5.43 13.55 6.65
CA GLU A 160 -6.62 14.29 6.21
C GLU A 160 -6.06 15.56 5.58
N THR A 161 -5.94 15.57 4.26
CA THR A 161 -5.57 16.79 3.56
C THR A 161 -6.71 17.78 3.80
N GLU A 162 -6.48 18.72 4.72
CA GLU A 162 -7.02 20.08 4.68
C GLU A 162 -8.55 20.22 4.51
N GLY A 163 -9.34 19.57 5.36
CA GLY A 163 -10.80 19.75 5.43
C GLY A 163 -11.34 20.39 6.72
N GLY A 164 -10.50 20.57 7.74
CA GLY A 164 -10.89 21.11 9.04
C GLY A 164 -10.79 22.63 9.12
N GLY A 165 -11.62 23.34 8.35
CA GLY A 165 -11.80 24.78 8.48
C GLY A 165 -12.45 25.15 9.82
N CYS A 166 -11.69 25.11 10.91
CA CYS A 166 -12.10 25.68 12.20
C CYS A 166 -11.79 27.19 12.24
N CYS A 167 -12.41 27.93 11.32
CA CYS A 167 -12.79 29.31 11.60
C CYS A 167 -14.08 29.29 12.44
N ASP A 168 -14.02 28.79 13.68
CA ASP A 168 -15.06 29.11 14.67
C ASP A 168 -14.69 30.44 15.33
N SER A 169 -14.85 31.51 14.54
CA SER A 169 -14.82 32.87 15.03
C SER A 169 -16.24 33.30 15.37
N GLY A 170 -16.58 33.32 16.66
CA GLY A 170 -17.46 34.35 17.21
C GLY A 170 -18.68 33.91 18.03
N GLY A 171 -18.49 33.81 19.34
CA GLY A 171 -19.30 34.58 20.29
C GLY A 171 -20.55 33.93 20.89
N GLN A 172 -20.49 33.59 22.18
CA GLN A 172 -21.10 34.41 23.22
C GLN A 172 -20.73 33.89 24.62
N GLY A 173 -19.92 34.70 25.31
CA GLY A 173 -19.77 34.61 26.75
C GLY A 173 -21.06 35.03 27.47
N ALA A 174 -21.26 34.40 28.61
CA ALA A 174 -22.35 34.53 29.55
C ALA A 174 -22.74 35.97 29.92
N GLY A 175 -24.03 36.15 30.20
CA GLY A 175 -24.52 37.16 31.14
C GLY A 175 -25.82 37.83 30.72
N GLY A 176 -26.92 37.52 31.41
CA GLY A 176 -28.10 38.39 31.40
C GLY A 176 -29.42 37.67 31.42
N SER A 177 -29.92 37.38 32.62
CA SER A 177 -31.32 37.12 32.89
C SER A 177 -32.21 38.22 32.33
N ALA A 178 -33.27 37.88 31.59
CA ALA A 178 -34.53 38.63 31.60
C ALA A 178 -35.66 37.78 31.04
N LEU A 179 -36.62 37.51 31.92
CA LEU A 179 -38.00 37.14 31.64
C LEU A 179 -38.58 37.94 30.46
N LEU A 180 -39.39 37.28 29.63
CA LEU A 180 -40.72 37.78 29.24
C LEU A 180 -41.47 36.68 28.47
N ALA A 181 -42.51 36.17 29.12
CA ALA A 181 -43.58 35.39 28.52
C ALA A 181 -44.51 36.30 27.70
N LEU A 182 -45.08 35.78 26.60
CA LEU A 182 -46.38 36.14 26.00
C LEU A 182 -46.62 35.13 24.84
N LEU A 183 -47.49 34.12 25.02
CA LEU A 183 -48.91 34.08 24.64
C LEU A 183 -49.18 34.37 23.15
N GLY A 184 -49.78 33.41 22.43
CA GLY A 184 -50.39 33.68 21.13
C GLY A 184 -50.71 32.46 20.26
N LEU A 185 -51.73 31.69 20.65
CA LEU A 185 -52.44 30.73 19.80
C LEU A 185 -52.99 31.39 18.53
N VAL A 186 -52.71 30.83 17.34
CA VAL A 186 -53.69 30.76 16.24
C VAL A 186 -53.48 29.47 15.44
N ALA A 187 -54.34 28.49 15.71
CA ALA A 187 -54.68 27.44 14.76
C ALA A 187 -55.96 27.88 14.04
N LEU A 188 -55.95 27.97 12.70
CA LEU A 188 -57.17 27.78 11.89
C LEU A 188 -56.82 27.59 10.40
N ASN A 189 -56.93 26.33 9.97
CA ASN A 189 -57.98 25.87 9.05
C ASN A 189 -57.98 26.45 7.61
N ARG A 190 -57.68 25.60 6.62
CA ARG A 190 -58.72 25.10 5.67
C ARG A 190 -58.17 24.13 4.63
N ARG A 191 -58.53 22.86 4.81
CA ARG A 191 -58.71 21.88 3.74
C ARG A 191 -60.07 22.08 3.06
N ARG A 192 -60.12 21.67 1.77
CA ARG A 192 -61.27 21.34 0.89
C ARG A 192 -61.72 22.42 -0.10
N ARG A 193 -61.51 22.11 -1.39
CA ARG A 193 -62.53 21.75 -2.41
C ARG A 193 -61.77 20.95 -3.50
N ARG A 194 -62.09 19.66 -3.66
CA ARG A 194 -63.02 19.09 -4.66
C ARG A 194 -62.63 19.43 -6.08
#